data_AF-A0A646KBT3-F1
#
_entry.id   AF-A0A646KBT3-F1
#
_cell.length_a   1.000
_cell.length_b   1.000
_cell.length_c   1.000
_cell.angle_alpha   90.00
_cell.angle_beta   90.00
_cell.angle_gamma   90.00
#
_symmetry.space_group_name_H-M   'P 1'
#
loop_
_entity.id
_entity.type
_entity.pdbx_description
1 polymer ?
#
loop_
_entity_poly.entity_id
_entity_poly.type
_entity_poly.pdbx_seq_one_letter_code
_entity_poly.pdbx_strand_id
1 'polypeptide(L)'
;MPDRAPGPGELHDLAAEAVAAVSEAARRGTQLGAAEFTALLVRAGRLEGPVLLSTAWSTGTITDATLAVHVGRVWSMAEYPDAALDRPAWNELFTAAGFTADGRTVPRPAQPVTLWRGSVPERRADWSWTIRRSVAKGYATGTGARRPRTGRLYRTVAPPTALLAYNSNRGEDEYVLDTTGLTITEMPLTGA
;
A
#
# COMPACT_ATOMS: atom_id res chain seq x y z
N MET A 1 33.20 -6.91 -44.20
CA MET A 1 32.64 -5.98 -43.20
C MET A 1 32.26 -6.79 -41.99
N PRO A 2 32.84 -6.57 -40.80
CA PRO A 2 32.41 -7.29 -39.63
C PRO A 2 31.10 -6.69 -39.10
N ASP A 3 30.18 -7.60 -38.84
CA ASP A 3 28.90 -7.44 -38.19
C ASP A 3 29.11 -6.81 -36.81
N ARG A 4 28.46 -5.66 -36.57
CA ARG A 4 28.63 -4.90 -35.33
C ARG A 4 27.64 -5.47 -34.32
N ALA A 5 28.16 -6.24 -33.35
CA ALA A 5 27.38 -6.68 -32.21
C ALA A 5 26.64 -5.47 -31.58
N PRO A 6 25.36 -5.60 -31.22
CA PRO A 6 24.65 -4.51 -30.55
C PRO A 6 25.39 -4.16 -29.26
N GLY A 7 25.66 -2.86 -29.08
CA GLY A 7 26.28 -2.34 -27.87
C GLY A 7 25.40 -2.61 -26.64
N PRO A 8 25.95 -2.47 -25.42
CA PRO A 8 25.17 -2.63 -24.20
C PRO A 8 24.05 -1.59 -24.23
N GLY A 9 22.84 -2.08 -24.54
CA GLY A 9 21.65 -1.27 -24.72
C GLY A 9 21.42 -0.42 -23.47
N GLU A 10 21.04 0.82 -23.72
CA GLU A 10 20.50 1.75 -22.73
C GLU A 10 19.66 0.97 -21.71
N LEU A 11 20.15 0.90 -20.47
CA LEU A 11 19.33 0.51 -19.33
C LEU A 11 18.21 1.55 -19.26
N HIS A 12 17.10 1.25 -19.93
CA HIS A 12 15.89 2.07 -19.89
C HIS A 12 15.43 2.06 -18.44
N ASP A 13 15.63 3.17 -17.76
CA ASP A 13 15.14 3.38 -16.41
C ASP A 13 13.61 3.57 -16.50
N LEU A 14 12.90 2.44 -16.48
CA LEU A 14 11.44 2.39 -16.58
C LEU A 14 10.75 3.22 -15.49
N ALA A 15 11.40 3.38 -14.33
CA ALA A 15 10.88 4.24 -13.27
C ALA A 15 11.03 5.72 -13.66
N ALA A 16 12.19 6.12 -14.16
CA ALA A 16 12.37 7.48 -14.70
C ALA A 16 11.39 7.79 -15.83
N GLU A 17 11.11 6.83 -16.72
CA GLU A 17 10.09 7.00 -17.77
C GLU A 17 8.68 7.21 -17.21
N ALA A 18 8.30 6.47 -16.15
CA ALA A 18 7.01 6.64 -15.52
C ALA A 18 6.86 8.03 -14.89
N VAL A 19 7.92 8.50 -14.21
CA VAL A 19 7.98 9.85 -13.64
C VAL A 19 7.92 10.92 -14.74
N ALA A 20 8.66 10.74 -15.82
CA ALA A 20 8.64 11.66 -16.96
C ALA A 20 7.25 11.73 -17.61
N ALA A 21 6.55 10.61 -17.72
CA ALA A 21 5.18 10.57 -18.26
C ALA A 21 4.19 11.35 -17.38
N VAL A 22 4.25 11.20 -16.05
CA VAL A 22 3.43 11.99 -15.12
C VAL A 22 3.77 13.48 -15.23
N SER A 23 5.06 13.82 -15.29
CA SER A 23 5.52 15.20 -15.40
C SER A 23 5.05 15.87 -16.71
N GLU A 24 5.05 15.12 -17.82
CA GLU A 24 4.55 15.62 -19.10
C GLU A 24 3.03 15.80 -19.08
N ALA A 25 2.28 14.85 -18.52
CA ALA A 25 0.83 14.98 -18.39
C ALA A 25 0.45 16.20 -17.53
N ALA A 26 1.18 16.43 -16.42
CA ALA A 26 1.04 17.63 -15.59
C ALA A 26 1.31 18.92 -16.39
N ARG A 27 2.42 18.98 -17.15
CA ARG A 27 2.75 20.15 -17.98
C ARG A 27 1.71 20.44 -19.05
N ARG A 28 1.05 19.40 -19.57
CA ARG A 28 -0.02 19.51 -20.57
C ARG A 28 -1.41 19.72 -19.96
N GLY A 29 -1.56 19.67 -18.64
CA GLY A 29 -2.86 19.70 -17.97
C GLY A 29 -3.77 18.52 -18.37
N THR A 30 -3.17 17.36 -18.69
CA THR A 30 -3.91 16.16 -19.11
C THR A 30 -4.10 15.21 -17.93
N GLN A 31 -5.30 14.67 -17.79
CA GLN A 31 -5.59 13.66 -16.78
C GLN A 31 -5.38 12.24 -17.32
N LEU A 32 -4.69 11.41 -16.54
CA LEU A 32 -4.48 10.00 -16.81
C LEU A 32 -5.63 9.16 -16.24
N GLY A 33 -6.17 8.28 -17.08
CA GLY A 33 -7.15 7.29 -16.66
C GLY A 33 -6.53 6.18 -15.81
N ALA A 34 -7.37 5.40 -15.11
CA ALA A 34 -6.90 4.33 -14.24
C ALA A 34 -6.05 3.26 -14.95
N ALA A 35 -6.39 2.91 -16.19
CA ALA A 35 -5.63 1.93 -16.98
C ALA A 35 -4.24 2.44 -17.40
N GLU A 36 -4.17 3.69 -17.86
CA GLU A 36 -2.90 4.35 -18.22
C GLU A 36 -1.99 4.46 -17.00
N PHE A 37 -2.55 4.91 -15.87
CA PHE A 37 -1.79 5.02 -14.64
C PHE A 37 -1.33 3.66 -14.09
N THR A 38 -2.12 2.59 -14.29
CA THR A 38 -1.70 1.21 -13.96
C THR A 38 -0.43 0.83 -14.71
N ALA A 39 -0.34 1.16 -16.00
CA ALA A 39 0.84 0.85 -16.80
C ALA A 39 2.08 1.60 -16.30
N LEU A 40 1.92 2.85 -15.83
CA LEU A 40 3.00 3.61 -15.23
C LEU A 40 3.46 3.03 -13.89
N LEU A 41 2.53 2.62 -13.02
CA LEU A 41 2.86 1.96 -11.75
C LEU A 41 3.62 0.63 -11.96
N VAL A 42 3.29 -0.13 -13.01
CA VAL A 42 4.04 -1.34 -13.38
C VAL A 42 5.49 -1.02 -13.76
N ARG A 43 5.71 0.06 -14.52
CA ARG A 43 7.06 0.50 -14.92
C ARG A 43 7.88 1.05 -13.76
N ALA A 44 7.26 1.84 -12.88
CA ALA A 44 7.88 2.36 -11.67
C ALA A 44 8.23 1.26 -10.65
N GLY A 45 7.42 0.20 -10.62
CA GLY A 45 7.61 -0.88 -9.68
C GLY A 45 7.23 -0.50 -8.25
N ARG A 46 7.48 -1.44 -7.32
CA ARG A 46 6.96 -1.38 -5.95
C ARG A 46 7.66 -0.39 -5.01
N LEU A 47 8.88 0.04 -5.34
CA LEU A 47 9.66 0.98 -4.52
C LEU A 47 9.26 2.43 -4.83
N GLU A 48 9.14 2.76 -6.12
CA GLU A 48 8.81 4.12 -6.59
C GLU A 48 7.30 4.38 -6.70
N GLY A 49 6.48 3.32 -6.67
CA GLY A 49 5.02 3.42 -6.75
C GLY A 49 4.38 4.43 -5.79
N PRO A 50 4.75 4.47 -4.48
CA PRO A 50 4.24 5.47 -3.55
C PRO A 50 4.50 6.91 -3.99
N VAL A 51 5.75 7.24 -4.34
CA VAL A 51 6.13 8.59 -4.78
C VAL A 51 5.39 8.96 -6.06
N LEU A 52 5.35 8.05 -7.05
CA LEU A 52 4.65 8.28 -8.31
C LEU A 52 3.15 8.54 -8.10
N LEU A 53 2.50 7.78 -7.22
CA LEU A 53 1.08 7.97 -6.86
C LEU A 53 0.85 9.34 -6.25
N SER A 54 1.66 9.71 -5.25
CA SER A 54 1.55 11.00 -4.56
C SER A 54 1.78 12.18 -5.52
N THR A 55 2.83 12.12 -6.34
CA THR A 55 3.13 13.15 -7.34
C THR A 55 2.00 13.27 -8.37
N ALA A 56 1.50 12.16 -8.92
CA ALA A 56 0.44 12.21 -9.91
C ALA A 56 -0.85 12.82 -9.35
N TRP A 57 -1.21 12.50 -8.10
CA TRP A 57 -2.40 13.06 -7.47
C TRP A 57 -2.23 14.54 -7.10
N SER A 58 -1.14 14.89 -6.41
CA SER A 58 -0.89 16.28 -5.98
C SER A 58 -0.72 17.27 -7.15
N THR A 59 -0.30 16.79 -8.33
CA THR A 59 -0.22 17.60 -9.56
C THR A 59 -1.52 17.63 -10.37
N GLY A 60 -2.59 16.95 -9.91
CA GLY A 60 -3.87 16.86 -10.63
C GLY A 60 -3.83 15.99 -11.90
N THR A 61 -2.73 15.24 -12.10
CA THR A 61 -2.55 14.33 -13.23
C THR A 61 -3.45 13.09 -13.12
N ILE A 62 -3.86 12.71 -11.91
CA ILE A 62 -4.92 11.74 -11.67
C ILE A 62 -6.01 12.34 -10.78
N THR A 63 -7.24 11.86 -10.94
CA THR A 63 -8.39 12.25 -10.10
C THR A 63 -8.45 11.41 -8.82
N ASP A 64 -9.27 11.82 -7.86
CA ASP A 64 -9.57 11.04 -6.65
C ASP A 64 -10.15 9.66 -7.00
N ALA A 65 -10.92 9.56 -8.08
CA ALA A 65 -11.45 8.29 -8.57
C ALA A 65 -10.32 7.36 -9.06
N THR A 66 -9.34 7.88 -9.81
CA THR A 66 -8.16 7.10 -10.21
C THR A 66 -7.27 6.76 -9.01
N LEU A 67 -7.12 7.69 -8.06
CA LEU A 67 -6.40 7.45 -6.80
C LEU A 67 -7.04 6.29 -6.01
N ALA A 68 -8.37 6.27 -5.87
CA ALA A 68 -9.11 5.24 -5.15
C ALA A 68 -8.91 3.84 -5.75
N VAL A 69 -8.70 3.74 -7.06
CA VAL A 69 -8.38 2.45 -7.71
C VAL A 69 -7.02 1.90 -7.27
N HIS A 70 -6.07 2.78 -6.94
CA HIS A 70 -4.66 2.39 -6.83
C HIS A 70 -4.10 2.46 -5.41
N VAL A 71 -4.58 3.36 -4.56
CA VAL A 71 -3.96 3.67 -3.25
C VAL A 71 -3.78 2.42 -2.37
N GLY A 72 -4.82 1.58 -2.27
CA GLY A 72 -4.75 0.34 -1.49
C GLY A 72 -3.73 -0.65 -2.04
N ARG A 73 -3.66 -0.81 -3.37
CA ARG A 73 -2.70 -1.71 -4.02
C ARG A 73 -1.26 -1.20 -3.89
N VAL A 74 -1.03 0.10 -4.11
CA VAL A 74 0.30 0.70 -4.01
C VAL A 74 0.83 0.55 -2.58
N TRP A 75 0.00 0.78 -1.57
CA TRP A 75 0.31 0.49 -0.18
C TRP A 75 0.71 -0.98 0.03
N SER A 76 -0.15 -1.94 -0.35
CA SER A 76 0.07 -3.37 -0.11
C SER A 76 1.26 -3.99 -0.87
N MET A 77 1.71 -3.33 -1.94
CA MET A 77 2.85 -3.77 -2.74
C MET A 77 4.18 -3.20 -2.25
N ALA A 78 4.15 -2.05 -1.56
CA ALA A 78 5.35 -1.44 -1.01
C ALA A 78 5.93 -2.31 0.12
N GLU A 79 7.23 -2.59 0.05
CA GLU A 79 7.91 -3.41 1.07
C GLU A 79 8.04 -2.65 2.40
N TYR A 80 8.26 -1.34 2.31
CA TYR A 80 8.32 -0.37 3.40
C TYR A 80 7.56 0.90 2.99
N PRO A 81 6.22 0.93 3.05
CA PRO A 81 5.43 2.07 2.57
C PRO A 81 5.82 3.39 3.24
N ASP A 82 6.25 3.32 4.50
CA ASP A 82 6.66 4.47 5.30
C ASP A 82 8.07 4.99 4.96
N ALA A 83 8.85 4.27 4.14
CA ALA A 83 10.17 4.71 3.70
C ALA A 83 10.09 5.71 2.53
N ALA A 84 9.03 5.62 1.72
CA ALA A 84 8.84 6.44 0.54
C ALA A 84 7.93 7.66 0.81
N LEU A 85 6.92 7.50 1.67
CA LEU A 85 6.02 8.57 2.10
C LEU A 85 5.79 8.46 3.61
N ASP A 86 5.69 9.58 4.29
CA ASP A 86 5.37 9.59 5.72
C ASP A 86 3.86 9.35 5.98
N ARG A 87 3.51 9.16 7.26
CA ARG A 87 2.13 8.88 7.68
C ARG A 87 1.15 10.00 7.30
N PRO A 88 1.48 11.30 7.48
CA PRO A 88 0.64 12.39 6.99
C PRO A 88 0.33 12.31 5.49
N ALA A 89 1.35 12.13 4.64
CA ALA A 89 1.15 12.03 3.19
C ALA A 89 0.26 10.83 2.82
N TRP A 90 0.45 9.68 3.46
CA TRP A 90 -0.46 8.54 3.26
C TRP A 90 -1.89 8.82 3.72
N ASN A 91 -2.07 9.51 4.85
CA ASN A 91 -3.39 9.87 5.35
C ASN A 91 -4.14 10.77 4.36
N GLU A 92 -3.46 11.76 3.77
CA GLU A 92 -4.04 12.63 2.75
C GLU A 92 -4.53 11.82 1.54
N LEU A 93 -3.72 10.89 1.03
CA LEU A 93 -4.09 10.03 -0.10
C LEU A 93 -5.30 9.13 0.22
N PHE A 94 -5.29 8.46 1.38
CA PHE A 94 -6.42 7.62 1.78
C PHE A 94 -7.69 8.43 2.09
N THR A 95 -7.55 9.64 2.62
CA THR A 95 -8.67 10.54 2.88
C THR A 95 -9.31 10.98 1.56
N ALA A 96 -8.51 11.39 0.57
CA ALA A 96 -8.99 11.78 -0.76
C ALA A 96 -9.65 10.61 -1.51
N ALA A 97 -9.10 9.40 -1.41
CA ALA A 97 -9.68 8.20 -2.02
C ALA A 97 -11.01 7.76 -1.37
N GLY A 98 -11.24 8.15 -0.11
CA GLY A 98 -12.23 7.52 0.76
C GLY A 98 -11.85 6.07 1.11
N PHE A 99 -12.75 5.38 1.80
CA PHE A 99 -12.54 3.96 2.10
C PHE A 99 -12.66 3.13 0.82
N THR A 100 -11.65 2.30 0.56
CA THR A 100 -11.59 1.45 -0.63
C THR A 100 -11.56 -0.03 -0.28
N ALA A 101 -12.20 -0.85 -1.08
CA ALA A 101 -12.10 -2.31 -1.05
C ALA A 101 -11.65 -2.79 -2.44
N ASP A 102 -10.45 -3.37 -2.52
CA ASP A 102 -9.86 -3.90 -3.76
C ASP A 102 -9.93 -2.90 -4.94
N GLY A 103 -9.55 -1.64 -4.68
CA GLY A 103 -9.54 -0.57 -5.69
C GLY A 103 -10.92 -0.02 -6.05
N ARG A 104 -11.94 -0.25 -5.22
CA ARG A 104 -13.27 0.33 -5.39
C ARG A 104 -13.64 1.14 -4.16
N THR A 105 -14.07 2.39 -4.34
CA THR A 105 -14.67 3.17 -3.26
C THR A 105 -15.97 2.50 -2.84
N VAL A 106 -16.08 2.18 -1.56
CA VAL A 106 -17.25 1.52 -0.97
C VAL A 106 -17.57 2.15 0.39
N PRO A 107 -18.80 1.99 0.92
CA PRO A 107 -19.08 2.38 2.30
C PRO A 107 -18.17 1.63 3.27
N ARG A 108 -17.75 2.32 4.34
CA ARG A 108 -17.06 1.68 5.47
C ARG A 108 -17.96 0.63 6.11
N PRO A 109 -17.39 -0.44 6.71
CA PRO A 109 -18.13 -1.33 7.58
C PRO A 109 -18.93 -0.54 8.63
N ALA A 110 -20.20 -0.90 8.86
CA ALA A 110 -21.05 -0.20 9.82
C ALA A 110 -20.68 -0.48 11.29
N GLN A 111 -19.95 -1.57 11.54
CA GLN A 111 -19.57 -2.03 12.87
C GLN A 111 -18.05 -2.07 13.00
N PRO A 112 -17.51 -1.92 14.22
CA PRO A 112 -16.08 -2.12 14.47
C PRO A 112 -15.60 -3.50 14.02
N VAL A 113 -14.36 -3.57 13.52
CA VAL A 113 -13.76 -4.80 12.98
C VAL A 113 -12.66 -5.26 13.92
N THR A 114 -12.67 -6.55 14.31
CA THR A 114 -11.55 -7.15 15.03
C THR A 114 -10.44 -7.48 14.04
N LEU A 115 -9.26 -6.91 14.28
CA LEU A 115 -8.10 -7.04 13.41
C LEU A 115 -6.89 -7.58 14.18
N TRP A 116 -6.01 -8.24 13.45
CA TRP A 116 -4.82 -8.92 13.95
C TRP A 116 -3.57 -8.47 13.19
N ARG A 117 -2.44 -8.38 13.90
CA ARG A 117 -1.14 -8.07 13.28
C ARG A 117 -0.05 -8.91 13.91
N GLY A 118 0.77 -9.54 13.07
CA GLY A 118 2.01 -10.18 13.51
C GLY A 118 3.19 -9.29 13.20
N SER A 119 3.94 -8.88 14.21
CA SER A 119 5.06 -7.96 14.02
C SER A 119 6.04 -8.02 15.18
N VAL A 120 7.25 -7.49 14.96
CA VAL A 120 8.13 -7.12 16.07
C VAL A 120 7.50 -5.96 16.89
N PRO A 121 7.80 -5.84 18.20
CA PRO A 121 7.15 -4.87 19.08
C PRO A 121 7.25 -3.41 18.64
N GLU A 122 8.36 -3.04 18.02
CA GLU A 122 8.64 -1.67 17.55
C GLU A 122 7.67 -1.25 16.45
N ARG A 123 7.11 -2.22 15.71
CA ARG A 123 6.20 -2.02 14.57
C ARG A 123 4.76 -2.45 14.89
N ARG A 124 4.41 -2.54 16.18
CA ARG A 124 3.07 -2.96 16.65
C ARG A 124 1.94 -2.03 16.17
N ALA A 125 2.24 -0.75 16.00
CA ALA A 125 1.29 0.30 15.63
C ALA A 125 1.38 0.72 14.15
N ASP A 126 2.00 -0.08 13.30
CA ASP A 126 1.95 0.17 11.86
C ASP A 126 0.60 -0.23 11.27
N TRP A 127 0.29 0.27 10.07
CA TRP A 127 -1.08 0.32 9.55
C TRP A 127 -1.58 -0.93 8.82
N SER A 128 -0.74 -1.95 8.61
CA SER A 128 -1.14 -3.20 7.93
C SER A 128 -1.65 -4.24 8.91
N TRP A 129 -2.94 -4.56 8.87
CA TRP A 129 -3.58 -5.54 9.75
C TRP A 129 -4.44 -6.49 8.95
N THR A 130 -4.89 -7.60 9.54
CA THR A 130 -5.71 -8.60 8.85
C THR A 130 -6.86 -9.07 9.73
N ILE A 131 -7.99 -9.43 9.14
CA ILE A 131 -9.06 -10.15 9.86
C ILE A 131 -8.66 -11.60 10.19
N ARG A 132 -7.67 -12.15 9.47
CA ARG A 132 -7.22 -13.54 9.63
C ARG A 132 -6.13 -13.63 10.70
N ARG A 133 -6.51 -14.06 11.89
CA ARG A 133 -5.55 -14.35 12.98
C ARG A 133 -4.41 -15.29 12.53
N SER A 134 -4.71 -16.28 11.70
CA SER A 134 -3.71 -17.24 11.18
C SER A 134 -2.62 -16.56 10.36
N VAL A 135 -2.98 -15.60 9.50
CA VAL A 135 -2.03 -14.80 8.70
C VAL A 135 -1.15 -13.97 9.63
N ALA A 136 -1.75 -13.23 10.57
CA ALA A 136 -1.00 -12.47 11.57
C ALA A 136 -0.05 -13.36 12.39
N LYS A 137 -0.49 -14.54 12.82
CA LYS A 137 0.38 -15.50 13.52
C LYS A 137 1.53 -15.99 12.63
N GLY A 138 1.31 -16.17 11.34
CA GLY A 138 2.35 -16.50 10.37
C GLY A 138 3.47 -15.46 10.33
N TYR A 139 3.11 -14.18 10.32
CA TYR A 139 4.06 -13.07 10.41
C TYR A 139 4.79 -13.02 11.75
N ALA A 140 4.08 -13.23 12.87
CA ALA A 140 4.69 -13.21 14.21
C ALA A 140 5.72 -14.34 14.42
N THR A 141 5.47 -15.51 13.83
CA THR A 141 6.34 -16.70 13.96
C THR A 141 7.45 -16.76 12.91
N GLY A 142 7.46 -15.81 11.95
CA GLY A 142 8.42 -15.77 10.85
C GLY A 142 8.12 -16.74 9.71
N THR A 143 7.04 -17.53 9.78
CA THR A 143 6.64 -18.47 8.71
C THR A 143 6.05 -17.75 7.49
N GLY A 144 5.44 -16.58 7.69
CA GLY A 144 4.85 -15.77 6.60
C GLY A 144 5.86 -14.91 5.81
N ALA A 145 7.02 -14.58 6.39
CA ALA A 145 7.94 -13.62 5.78
C ALA A 145 9.44 -13.90 6.00
N ARG A 146 9.81 -15.10 6.49
CA ARG A 146 11.21 -15.46 6.86
C ARG A 146 11.86 -14.43 7.80
N ARG A 147 11.07 -13.90 8.75
CA ARG A 147 11.48 -12.86 9.70
C ARG A 147 11.99 -13.46 11.02
N PRO A 148 12.73 -12.68 11.85
CA PRO A 148 13.20 -13.13 13.16
C PRO A 148 12.05 -13.68 14.02
N ARG A 149 12.31 -14.73 14.80
CA ARG A 149 11.32 -15.37 15.70
C ARG A 149 10.96 -14.53 16.94
N THR A 150 11.26 -13.24 16.93
CA THR A 150 10.97 -12.29 18.00
C THR A 150 9.60 -11.62 17.85
N GLY A 151 8.86 -11.96 16.79
CA GLY A 151 7.54 -11.40 16.54
C GLY A 151 6.53 -11.74 17.64
N ARG A 152 5.54 -10.86 17.77
CA ARG A 152 4.39 -10.94 18.67
C ARG A 152 3.11 -10.85 17.86
N LEU A 153 2.04 -11.38 18.43
CA LEU A 153 0.71 -11.25 17.87
C LEU A 153 -0.03 -10.13 18.59
N TYR A 154 -0.64 -9.24 17.83
CA TYR A 154 -1.41 -8.12 18.32
C TYR A 154 -2.85 -8.21 17.84
N ARG A 155 -3.76 -7.67 18.65
CA ARG A 155 -5.19 -7.51 18.34
C ARG A 155 -5.61 -6.07 18.59
N THR A 156 -6.50 -5.58 17.74
CA THR A 156 -7.26 -4.35 17.98
C THR A 156 -8.72 -4.51 17.53
N VAL A 157 -9.59 -3.65 18.05
CA VAL A 157 -10.98 -3.50 17.56
C VAL A 157 -11.05 -2.11 16.95
N ALA A 158 -10.93 -2.05 15.62
CA ALA A 158 -10.86 -0.79 14.89
C ALA A 158 -12.28 -0.28 14.61
N PRO A 159 -12.61 0.97 15.01
CA PRO A 159 -13.87 1.59 14.61
C PRO A 159 -13.86 1.86 13.10
N PRO A 160 -15.04 2.00 12.45
CA PRO A 160 -15.13 2.29 11.03
C PRO A 160 -14.26 3.47 10.56
N THR A 161 -14.20 4.54 11.37
CA THR A 161 -13.45 5.76 11.07
C THR A 161 -11.94 5.57 10.97
N ALA A 162 -11.39 4.51 11.59
CA ALA A 162 -9.96 4.19 11.50
C ALA A 162 -9.60 3.43 10.21
N LEU A 163 -10.60 2.87 9.50
CA LEU A 163 -10.36 2.04 8.32
C LEU A 163 -10.14 2.91 7.08
N LEU A 164 -8.99 2.70 6.44
CA LEU A 164 -8.51 3.45 5.26
C LEU A 164 -8.70 2.64 3.98
N ALA A 165 -8.38 1.35 3.99
CA ALA A 165 -8.59 0.45 2.86
C ALA A 165 -8.72 -1.01 3.29
N TYR A 166 -9.26 -1.83 2.39
CA TYR A 166 -9.28 -3.29 2.46
C TYR A 166 -8.75 -3.90 1.16
N ASN A 167 -7.81 -4.84 1.26
CA ASN A 167 -7.15 -5.51 0.14
C ASN A 167 -7.18 -7.03 0.36
N SER A 168 -7.97 -7.74 -0.45
CA SER A 168 -8.13 -9.20 -0.40
C SER A 168 -7.25 -9.95 -1.43
N ASN A 169 -6.82 -9.25 -2.49
CA ASN A 169 -6.18 -9.83 -3.68
C ASN A 169 -4.90 -10.67 -3.43
N ARG A 170 -4.26 -10.51 -2.26
CA ARG A 170 -3.04 -11.27 -1.88
C ARG A 170 -3.32 -12.45 -0.94
N GLY A 171 -4.59 -12.74 -0.67
CA GLY A 171 -5.01 -13.81 0.26
C GLY A 171 -4.74 -13.49 1.74
N GLU A 172 -4.32 -12.25 2.04
CA GLU A 172 -4.01 -11.79 3.40
C GLU A 172 -5.21 -11.14 4.09
N ASP A 173 -6.26 -10.76 3.36
CA ASP A 173 -7.39 -9.95 3.86
C ASP A 173 -6.92 -8.76 4.68
N GLU A 174 -6.08 -7.93 4.07
CA GLU A 174 -5.43 -6.80 4.70
C GLU A 174 -6.41 -5.63 4.86
N TYR A 175 -6.46 -5.07 6.06
CA TYR A 175 -6.96 -3.73 6.32
C TYR A 175 -5.78 -2.78 6.52
N VAL A 176 -5.86 -1.62 5.87
CA VAL A 176 -5.02 -0.47 6.18
C VAL A 176 -5.80 0.41 7.17
N LEU A 177 -5.21 0.75 8.31
CA LEU A 177 -5.86 1.59 9.31
C LEU A 177 -4.94 2.64 9.92
N ASP A 178 -5.51 3.80 10.23
CA ASP A 178 -4.89 4.74 11.16
C ASP A 178 -4.99 4.19 12.59
N THR A 179 -3.85 3.87 13.18
CA THR A 179 -3.76 3.30 14.54
C THR A 179 -3.77 4.35 15.64
N THR A 180 -3.82 5.65 15.30
CA THR A 180 -3.78 6.74 16.27
C THR A 180 -4.94 6.63 17.26
N GLY A 181 -4.61 6.56 18.55
CA GLY A 181 -5.61 6.42 19.62
C GLY A 181 -6.23 5.03 19.76
N LEU A 182 -5.83 4.03 18.97
CA LEU A 182 -6.35 2.67 19.10
C LEU A 182 -5.70 1.93 20.27
N THR A 183 -6.52 1.14 20.98
CA THR A 183 -6.01 0.16 21.93
C THR A 183 -5.47 -1.05 21.16
N ILE A 184 -4.19 -1.35 21.36
CA ILE A 184 -3.51 -2.50 20.78
C ILE A 184 -3.07 -3.44 21.90
N THR A 185 -3.61 -4.65 21.91
CA THR A 185 -3.35 -5.67 22.92
C THR A 185 -2.44 -6.75 22.37
N GLU A 186 -1.37 -7.09 23.08
CA GLU A 186 -0.57 -8.27 22.77
C GLU A 186 -1.35 -9.54 23.16
N MET A 187 -1.30 -10.54 22.27
CA MET A 187 -2.06 -11.77 22.39
C MET A 187 -1.10 -12.97 22.39
N PRO A 188 -1.44 -14.05 23.11
CA PRO A 188 -0.67 -15.30 23.04
C PRO A 188 -0.59 -15.85 21.61
N LEU A 189 0.55 -16.44 21.26
CA LEU A 189 0.76 -17.16 20.00
C LEU A 189 0.06 -18.55 20.00
N THR A 190 -0.20 -19.11 21.18
CA THR A 190 -0.87 -20.40 21.40
C THR A 190 -2.38 -20.20 21.62
N GLY A 191 -3.22 -21.03 20.97
CA GLY A 191 -4.68 -21.14 21.25
C GLY A 191 -5.54 -19.98 20.78
N ALA A 192 -6.83 -20.23 20.56
CA ALA A 192 -7.86 -19.23 20.26
C ALA A 192 -8.28 -18.49 21.53
#